data_AF-A0A9X8E4J7-F1
#
_entry.id   AF-A0A9X8E4J7-F1
#
_cell.length_a   1.000
_cell.length_b   1.000
_cell.length_c   1.000
_cell.angle_alpha   90.00
_cell.angle_beta   90.00
_cell.angle_gamma   90.00
#
_symmetry.space_group_name_H-M   'P 1'
#
loop_
_entity.id
_entity.type
_entity.pdbx_description
1 polymer ?
#
loop_
_entity_poly.entity_id
_entity_poly.type
_entity_poly.pdbx_seq_one_letter_code
_entity_poly.pdbx_strand_id
1 'polypeptide(L)' 'NGRAASRAQHIQKYIILDKDFSIGGDELTATLKLKRRVVMAKYEHAIEAMYA' A
#
# COMPACT_ATOMS: atom_id res chain seq x y z
N ASN A 1 -0.30 22.24 24.63
CA ASN A 1 -0.19 20.91 24.00
C ASN A 1 -1.40 19.98 24.17
N GLY A 2 -2.32 20.15 25.13
CA GLY A 2 -3.44 19.22 25.33
C GLY A 2 -4.59 19.24 24.31
N ARG A 3 -4.56 20.13 23.29
CA ARG A 3 -5.57 20.24 22.22
C ARG A 3 -5.05 19.79 20.84
N ALA A 4 -3.78 19.42 20.72
CA ALA A 4 -3.20 18.97 19.47
C ALA A 4 -3.33 17.44 19.35
N ALA A 5 -4.25 16.97 18.52
CA ALA A 5 -4.33 15.55 18.19
C ALA A 5 -3.06 15.13 17.43
N SER A 6 -2.44 14.04 17.87
CA SER A 6 -1.23 13.52 17.22
C SER A 6 -1.55 13.03 15.81
N ARG A 7 -0.81 13.52 14.83
CA ARG A 7 -0.91 13.07 13.42
C ARG A 7 -0.37 11.65 13.22
N ALA A 8 0.19 11.01 14.25
CA ALA A 8 0.75 9.66 14.15
C ALA A 8 -0.30 8.57 13.81
N GLN A 9 -1.58 8.87 14.03
CA GLN A 9 -2.68 7.96 13.70
C GLN A 9 -3.18 8.12 12.25
N HIS A 10 -2.70 9.14 11.52
CA HIS A 10 -3.13 9.39 10.16
C HIS A 10 -2.27 8.61 9.16
N ILE A 11 -2.91 8.10 8.10
CA ILE A 11 -2.20 7.60 6.92
C ILE A 11 -1.54 8.81 6.25
N GLN A 12 -0.21 8.86 6.26
CA GLN A 12 0.53 10.06 5.84
C GLN A 12 0.62 10.19 4.32
N LYS A 13 0.91 9.07 3.63
CA LYS A 13 1.07 9.00 2.18
C LYS A 13 0.39 7.72 1.68
N TYR A 14 -0.41 7.85 0.64
CA TYR A 14 -1.07 6.74 -0.03
C TYR A 14 -1.29 7.11 -1.50
N ILE A 15 -1.44 6.10 -2.33
CA ILE A 15 -1.82 6.22 -3.74
C ILE A 15 -3.02 5.31 -3.98
N ILE A 16 -3.87 5.71 -4.91
CA ILE A 16 -4.97 4.86 -5.38
C ILE A 16 -4.48 4.16 -6.63
N LEU A 17 -4.58 2.84 -6.65
CA LEU A 17 -4.24 2.02 -7.80
C LEU A 17 -5.45 1.92 -8.74
N ASP A 18 -5.20 1.78 -10.04
CA ASP A 18 -6.26 1.63 -11.05
C ASP A 18 -6.96 0.26 -10.99
N LYS A 19 -6.33 -0.73 -10.33
CA LYS A 19 -6.80 -2.12 -10.27
C LYS A 19 -6.66 -2.67 -8.86
N ASP A 20 -7.62 -3.51 -8.49
CA ASP A 20 -7.60 -4.25 -7.23
C ASP A 20 -6.59 -5.39 -7.25
N PHE A 21 -6.15 -5.81 -6.06
CA PHE A 21 -5.33 -7.01 -5.91
C PHE A 21 -6.14 -8.26 -6.22
N SER A 22 -5.51 -9.19 -6.93
CA SER A 22 -6.17 -10.42 -7.36
C SER A 22 -5.31 -11.66 -7.11
N ILE A 23 -5.97 -12.82 -7.00
CA ILE A 23 -5.29 -14.11 -6.98
C ILE A 23 -4.68 -14.40 -8.37
N GLY A 24 -5.38 -14.05 -9.46
CA GLY A 24 -4.88 -14.24 -10.83
C GLY A 24 -3.65 -13.41 -11.17
N GLY A 25 -3.48 -12.26 -10.51
CA GLY A 25 -2.29 -11.42 -10.61
C GLY A 25 -1.13 -11.80 -9.69
N ASP A 26 -1.24 -12.93 -8.98
CA ASP A 26 -0.28 -13.42 -7.98
C ASP A 26 -0.01 -12.46 -6.79
N GLU A 27 -0.89 -11.48 -6.59
CA GLU A 27 -0.76 -10.48 -5.51
C GLU A 27 -1.33 -11.02 -4.19
N LEU A 28 -2.28 -11.94 -4.28
CA LEU A 28 -2.96 -12.57 -3.14
C LEU A 28 -2.65 -14.07 -3.06
N THR A 29 -2.60 -14.62 -1.85
CA THR A 29 -2.63 -16.07 -1.63
C THR A 29 -4.03 -16.62 -1.95
N ALA A 30 -4.15 -17.95 -2.08
CA ALA A 30 -5.45 -18.62 -2.19
C ALA A 30 -6.41 -18.30 -1.02
N THR A 31 -5.88 -17.83 0.11
CA THR A 31 -6.61 -17.39 1.30
C THR A 31 -6.75 -15.85 1.41
N LEU A 32 -6.56 -15.12 0.30
CA LEU A 32 -6.70 -13.67 0.19
C LEU A 32 -5.72 -12.83 1.03
N LYS A 33 -4.60 -13.41 1.46
CA LYS A 33 -3.53 -12.66 2.13
C LYS A 33 -2.62 -12.01 1.10
N LEU A 34 -2.20 -10.77 1.36
CA LEU A 34 -1.30 -10.03 0.48
C LEU A 34 0.10 -10.66 0.44
N LYS A 35 0.59 -10.96 -0.75
CA LYS A 35 1.98 -11.36 -0.98
C LYS A 35 2.85 -10.11 -1.12
N ARG A 36 3.27 -9.54 0.01
CA ARG A 36 4.02 -8.26 0.06
C ARG A 36 5.19 -8.21 -0.94
N ARG A 37 6.00 -9.26 -1.04
CA ARG A 37 7.17 -9.28 -1.94
C ARG A 37 6.79 -9.04 -3.41
N VAL A 38 5.71 -9.69 -3.87
CA VAL A 38 5.24 -9.57 -5.26
C VAL A 38 4.68 -8.17 -5.51
N VAL A 39 3.87 -7.67 -4.59
CA VAL A 39 3.25 -6.35 -4.69
C VAL A 39 4.29 -5.22 -4.65
N MET A 40 5.29 -5.31 -3.76
CA MET A 40 6.36 -4.30 -3.67
C MET A 40 7.17 -4.22 -4.96
N ALA A 41 7.50 -5.37 -5.58
CA ALA A 41 8.20 -5.39 -6.87
C ALA A 41 7.33 -4.86 -8.02
N LYS A 42 6.04 -5.23 -8.04
CA LYS A 42 5.11 -4.83 -9.12
C LYS A 42 4.79 -3.33 -9.12
N TYR A 43 4.72 -2.70 -7.95
CA TYR A 43 4.38 -1.28 -7.78
C TYR A 43 5.56 -0.44 -7.29
N GLU A 44 6.80 -0.89 -7.49
CA GLU A 44 8.03 -0.22 -7.05
C GLU A 44 8.06 1.25 -7.48
N HIS A 45 7.85 1.52 -8.76
CA HIS A 45 7.80 2.88 -9.31
C HIS A 45 6.74 3.77 -8.65
N ALA A 46 5.58 3.21 -8.30
CA ALA A 46 4.50 3.97 -7.69
C ALA A 46 4.81 4.29 -6.21
N ILE A 47 5.49 3.37 -5.52
CA ILE A 47 5.99 3.57 -4.15
C ILE A 47 7.11 4.61 -4.14
N GLU A 48 8.06 4.53 -5.09
CA GLU A 48 9.13 5.51 -5.25
C GLU A 48 8.57 6.89 -5.54
N ALA A 49 7.65 7.03 -6.51
CA ALA A 49 7.01 8.29 -6.84
C ALA A 49 6.22 8.90 -5.66
N MET A 50 5.64 8.08 -4.79
CA MET A 50 4.96 8.53 -3.58
C MET A 50 5.94 9.09 -2.52
N TYR A 51 7.13 8.50 -2.43
CA TYR A 51 8.13 8.87 -1.42
C TYR A 51 9.18 9.88 -1.87
N ALA A 52 9.36 10.06 -3.17
CA ALA A 52 10.22 11.09 -3.77
C ALA A 52 9.95 12.50 -3.22
#